data_AF-A0A934C6Q2-F1
#
_entry.id   AF-A0A934C6Q2-F1
#
_cell.length_a   1.000
_cell.length_b   1.000
_cell.length_c   1.000
_cell.angle_alpha   90.00
_cell.angle_beta   90.00
_cell.angle_gamma   90.00
#
_symmetry.space_group_name_H-M   'P 1'
#
loop_
_entity.id
_entity.type
_entity.pdbx_description
1 polymer ?
#
loop_
_entity_poly.entity_id
_entity_poly.type
_entity_poly.pdbx_seq_one_letter_code
_entity_poly.pdbx_strand_id
1 'polypeptide(L)'
;MADKKCPRCGLWNTESAMRCDCGYDFTSNTVQESYSAQPSLSFDELKQRGRKRMIFGALWFVGGLIVTATTYAAASGGGTYVITYGAIIYGIVLFIQGVLDYNKS
;
A
#
# COMPACT_ATOMS: atom_id res chain seq x y z
N MET A 1 37.56 2.75 -26.11
CA MET A 1 37.26 1.43 -26.70
C MET A 1 35.86 1.04 -26.27
N ALA A 2 35.04 0.52 -27.18
CA ALA A 2 33.64 0.15 -26.97
C ALA A 2 33.43 -1.15 -27.74
N ASP A 3 33.41 -2.28 -27.02
CA ASP A 3 33.89 -3.53 -27.64
C ASP A 3 32.86 -4.66 -27.63
N LYS A 4 31.62 -4.43 -27.18
CA LYS A 4 30.58 -5.47 -27.30
C LYS A 4 29.23 -4.93 -27.75
N LYS A 5 28.65 -5.63 -28.72
CA LYS A 5 27.31 -5.36 -29.28
C LYS A 5 26.29 -6.24 -28.59
N CYS A 6 25.20 -5.66 -28.12
CA CYS A 6 24.11 -6.42 -27.51
C CYS A 6 23.46 -7.36 -28.55
N PRO A 7 23.37 -8.68 -28.29
CA PRO A 7 22.76 -9.63 -29.24
C PRO A 7 21.23 -9.49 -29.30
N ARG A 8 20.62 -8.80 -28.33
CA ARG A 8 19.17 -8.61 -28.27
C ARG A 8 18.68 -7.43 -29.10
N CYS A 9 19.35 -6.29 -29.01
CA CYS A 9 18.90 -5.04 -29.65
C CYS A 9 19.94 -4.43 -30.61
N GLY A 10 21.17 -4.94 -30.64
CA GLY A 10 22.23 -4.41 -31.49
C GLY A 10 22.90 -3.12 -31.00
N LEU A 11 22.56 -2.62 -29.81
CA LEU A 11 23.21 -1.46 -29.22
C LEU A 11 24.67 -1.76 -28.87
N TRP A 12 25.58 -0.84 -29.19
CA TRP A 12 26.99 -0.91 -28.81
C TRP A 12 27.17 -0.47 -27.36
N ASN A 13 27.91 -1.26 -26.58
CA ASN A 13 28.11 -1.01 -25.17
C ASN A 13 29.59 -1.10 -24.77
N THR A 14 29.94 -0.50 -23.62
CA THR A 14 31.29 -0.63 -23.07
C THR A 14 31.55 -2.07 -22.62
N GLU A 15 32.82 -2.48 -22.62
CA GLU A 15 33.21 -3.84 -22.19
C GLU A 15 32.80 -4.13 -20.73
N SER A 16 32.86 -3.12 -19.86
CA SER A 16 32.51 -3.20 -18.44
C SER A 16 31.00 -3.24 -18.17
N ALA A 17 30.16 -2.97 -19.17
CA ALA A 17 28.73 -2.93 -18.96
C ALA A 17 28.17 -4.34 -18.72
N MET A 18 27.62 -4.57 -17.52
CA MET A 18 27.00 -5.86 -17.17
C MET A 18 25.61 -6.02 -17.79
N ARG A 19 24.94 -4.91 -18.09
CA ARG A 19 23.57 -4.89 -18.61
C ARG A 19 23.38 -3.82 -19.70
N CYS A 20 22.55 -4.14 -20.68
CA CYS A 20 22.14 -3.24 -21.76
C CYS A 20 20.81 -2.55 -21.40
N ASP A 21 20.58 -1.35 -21.93
CA ASP A 21 19.33 -0.59 -21.73
C ASP A 21 18.06 -1.35 -22.13
N CYS A 22 18.15 -2.27 -23.10
CA CYS A 22 17.02 -3.15 -23.47
C CYS A 22 16.71 -4.24 -22.41
N GLY A 23 17.42 -4.26 -21.28
CA GLY A 23 17.27 -5.23 -20.20
C GLY A 23 18.15 -6.48 -20.33
N TYR A 24 18.90 -6.64 -21.42
CA TYR A 24 19.78 -7.78 -21.65
C TYR A 24 21.01 -7.76 -20.73
N ASP A 25 21.20 -8.83 -19.97
CA ASP A 25 22.36 -9.01 -19.08
C ASP A 25 23.43 -9.85 -19.78
N PHE A 26 24.66 -9.32 -19.83
CA PHE A 26 25.79 -9.96 -20.51
C PHE A 26 26.43 -11.09 -19.69
N THR A 27 26.13 -11.19 -18.40
CA THR A 27 26.64 -12.25 -17.51
C THR A 27 25.74 -13.48 -17.57
N SER A 28 24.42 -13.27 -17.47
CA SER A 28 23.44 -14.36 -17.54
C SER A 28 23.01 -14.73 -18.96
N ASN A 29 23.43 -13.94 -19.96
CA ASN A 29 23.10 -14.13 -21.38
C ASN A 29 21.58 -14.11 -21.66
N THR A 30 20.79 -13.44 -20.81
CA THR A 30 19.33 -13.40 -20.84
C THR A 30 18.82 -11.98 -20.63
N VAL A 31 17.59 -11.70 -21.08
CA VAL A 31 16.89 -10.47 -20.69
C VAL A 31 16.42 -10.66 -19.25
N GLN A 32 16.92 -9.85 -18.32
CA GLN A 32 16.42 -9.84 -16.96
C GLN A 32 15.22 -8.88 -16.86
N GLU A 33 14.27 -9.21 -15.99
CA GLU A 33 13.17 -8.30 -15.68
C GLU A 33 13.72 -6.96 -15.19
N SER A 34 13.04 -5.88 -15.55
CA SER A 34 13.29 -4.57 -14.96
C SER A 34 13.24 -4.69 -13.44
N TYR A 35 14.19 -4.06 -12.73
CA TYR A 35 14.20 -3.97 -11.26
C TYR A 35 12.86 -3.48 -10.68
N SER A 36 12.05 -2.82 -11.50
CA SER A 36 10.63 -2.57 -11.30
C SER A 36 9.77 -3.84 -11.40
N ALA A 37 10.17 -4.90 -10.71
CA ALA A 37 9.18 -5.81 -10.15
C ALA A 37 8.46 -5.02 -9.04
N GLN A 38 7.62 -4.05 -9.42
CA GLN A 38 6.57 -3.67 -8.50
C GLN A 38 5.83 -4.97 -8.22
N PRO A 39 5.65 -5.38 -6.96
CA PRO A 39 4.81 -6.52 -6.67
C PRO A 39 3.47 -6.21 -7.34
N SER A 40 3.17 -6.93 -8.43
CA SER A 40 1.88 -6.88 -9.11
C SER A 40 0.92 -7.59 -8.18
N LEU A 41 0.61 -6.91 -7.09
CA LEU A 41 -0.30 -7.32 -6.04
C LEU A 41 -1.60 -7.62 -6.79
N SER A 42 -1.99 -8.89 -6.79
CA SER A 42 -3.16 -9.33 -7.56
C SER A 42 -4.35 -8.44 -7.18
N PHE A 43 -5.23 -8.12 -8.15
CA PHE A 43 -6.43 -7.33 -7.90
C PHE A 43 -7.22 -7.86 -6.68
N ASP A 44 -7.23 -9.19 -6.50
CA ASP A 44 -7.84 -9.84 -5.33
C ASP A 44 -7.13 -9.51 -4.02
N GLU A 45 -5.80 -9.42 -4.01
CA GLU A 45 -5.03 -9.07 -2.81
C GLU A 45 -5.19 -7.59 -2.44
N LEU A 46 -5.26 -6.68 -3.42
CA LEU A 46 -5.53 -5.25 -3.17
C LEU A 46 -6.94 -5.08 -2.58
N LYS A 47 -7.93 -5.75 -3.16
CA LYS A 47 -9.31 -5.77 -2.68
C LYS A 47 -9.43 -6.36 -1.28
N GLN A 48 -8.70 -7.45 -0.98
CA GLN A 48 -8.68 -8.05 0.35
C GLN A 48 -8.02 -7.13 1.39
N ARG A 49 -6.91 -6.46 1.05
CA ARG A 49 -6.24 -5.49 1.94
C ARG A 49 -7.14 -4.29 2.22
N GLY A 50 -7.78 -3.73 1.20
CA GLY A 50 -8.76 -2.64 1.33
C GLY A 50 -9.94 -3.04 2.21
N ARG A 51 -10.54 -4.22 1.98
CA ARG A 51 -11.69 -4.71 2.77
C ARG A 51 -11.35 -4.90 4.25
N LYS A 52 -10.18 -5.46 4.57
CA LYS A 52 -9.74 -5.62 5.97
C LYS A 52 -9.56 -4.25 6.64
N ARG A 53 -8.92 -3.28 5.97
CA ARG A 53 -8.75 -1.91 6.49
C ARG A 53 -10.08 -1.20 6.72
N MET A 54 -11.03 -1.33 5.79
CA MET A 54 -12.39 -0.80 5.94
C MET A 54 -13.10 -1.39 7.17
N ILE A 55 -13.07 -2.72 7.35
CA ILE A 55 -13.74 -3.38 8.48
C ILE A 55 -13.12 -2.96 9.81
N PHE A 56 -11.79 -2.95 9.92
CA PHE A 56 -11.12 -2.49 11.14
C PHE A 56 -11.40 -1.00 11.44
N GLY A 57 -11.40 -0.14 10.41
CA GLY A 57 -11.72 1.27 10.57
C GLY A 57 -13.17 1.50 11.02
N ALA A 58 -14.13 0.80 10.41
CA ALA A 58 -15.54 0.88 10.76
C ALA A 58 -15.81 0.37 12.19
N LEU A 59 -15.22 -0.76 12.57
CA LEU A 59 -15.32 -1.30 13.93
C LEU A 59 -14.78 -0.31 14.97
N TRP A 60 -13.66 0.34 14.66
CA TRP A 60 -13.04 1.27 15.61
C TRP A 60 -13.81 2.59 15.73
N PHE A 61 -14.34 3.09 14.62
CA PHE A 61 -15.24 4.25 14.63
C PHE A 61 -16.52 3.97 15.41
N VAL A 62 -17.21 2.85 15.11
CA VAL A 62 -18.46 2.47 15.79
C VAL A 62 -18.22 2.18 17.26
N GLY A 63 -17.13 1.48 17.60
CA GLY A 63 -16.73 1.24 18.99
C GLY A 63 -16.48 2.53 19.77
N GLY A 64 -15.75 3.48 19.19
CA GLY A 64 -15.50 4.80 19.78
C GLY A 64 -16.80 5.59 20.01
N LEU A 65 -17.73 5.53 19.05
CA LEU A 65 -19.04 6.19 19.14
C LEU A 65 -19.91 5.58 20.24
N ILE A 66 -19.97 4.24 20.34
CA ILE A 66 -20.71 3.53 21.40
C ILE A 66 -20.17 3.91 22.77
N VAL A 67 -18.86 3.88 22.98
CA VAL A 67 -18.23 4.24 24.27
C VAL A 67 -18.51 5.69 24.64
N THR A 68 -18.47 6.59 23.66
CA THR A 68 -18.77 8.00 23.89
C THR A 68 -20.25 8.19 24.28
N ALA A 69 -21.17 7.50 23.60
CA ALA A 69 -22.61 7.57 23.90
C ALA A 69 -22.96 6.97 25.27
N THR A 70 -22.37 5.83 25.64
CA THR A 70 -22.60 5.21 26.96
C THR A 70 -22.02 6.05 28.08
N THR A 71 -20.84 6.62 27.87
CA THR A 71 -20.21 7.53 28.84
C THR A 71 -21.01 8.82 29.01
N TYR A 72 -21.55 9.38 27.92
CA TYR A 72 -22.46 10.52 27.96
C TYR A 72 -23.74 10.20 28.74
N ALA A 73 -24.37 9.05 28.45
CA ALA A 73 -25.56 8.61 29.15
C ALA A 73 -25.32 8.39 30.66
N ALA A 74 -24.15 7.86 31.05
CA ALA A 74 -23.76 7.71 32.45
C ALA A 74 -23.49 9.06 33.15
N ALA A 75 -23.04 10.07 32.41
CA ALA A 75 -22.73 11.40 32.94
C ALA A 75 -23.96 12.31 33.13
N SER A 76 -25.12 11.95 32.57
CA SER A 76 -26.38 12.73 32.62
C SER A 76 -26.84 13.18 34.01
N GLY A 77 -26.35 12.54 35.09
CA GLY A 77 -26.65 12.88 36.49
C GLY A 77 -25.68 13.85 37.16
N GLY A 78 -24.73 14.45 36.43
CA GLY A 78 -23.72 15.37 36.97
C GLY A 78 -22.28 14.82 37.02
N GLY A 79 -21.95 13.85 36.15
CA GLY A 79 -20.61 13.26 36.05
C GLY A 79 -19.73 13.87 34.95
N THR A 80 -18.44 13.52 34.94
CA THR A 80 -17.50 13.84 33.85
C THR A 80 -17.71 12.88 32.67
N TYR A 81 -17.74 13.41 31.44
CA TYR A 81 -17.80 12.61 30.22
C TYR A 81 -16.41 12.51 29.57
N VAL A 82 -16.09 11.33 29.03
CA VAL A 82 -14.85 11.07 28.30
C VAL A 82 -15.19 10.86 26.83
N ILE A 83 -14.69 11.75 25.98
CA ILE A 83 -14.80 11.60 24.52
C ILE A 83 -13.58 10.81 24.05
N THR A 84 -13.79 9.69 23.37
CA THR A 84 -12.70 8.88 22.80
C THR A 84 -12.27 9.39 21.42
N TYR A 85 -11.95 10.68 21.34
CA TYR A 85 -11.57 11.35 20.08
C TYR A 85 -10.42 10.64 19.35
N GLY A 86 -9.46 10.05 20.08
CA GLY A 86 -8.37 9.27 19.49
C GLY A 86 -8.85 8.03 18.72
N ALA A 87 -9.82 7.29 19.27
CA ALA A 87 -10.37 6.10 18.62
C ALA A 87 -11.21 6.46 17.38
N ILE A 88 -12.01 7.52 17.49
CA ILE A 88 -12.87 8.01 16.42
C ILE A 88 -12.04 8.54 15.25
N ILE A 89 -11.05 9.41 15.50
CA ILE A 89 -10.19 9.98 14.45
C ILE A 89 -9.36 8.89 13.77
N TYR A 90 -8.75 7.98 14.54
CA TYR A 90 -7.99 6.88 13.97
C TYR A 90 -8.87 5.97 13.09
N GLY A 91 -10.09 5.64 13.56
CA GLY A 91 -11.05 4.85 12.78
C GLY A 91 -11.45 5.52 11.46
N ILE A 92 -11.71 6.83 11.47
CA ILE A 92 -12.03 7.61 10.26
C ILE A 92 -10.87 7.62 9.27
N VAL A 93 -9.65 7.90 9.73
CA VAL A 93 -8.46 7.92 8.87
C VAL A 93 -8.22 6.55 8.22
N LEU A 94 -8.33 5.47 9.01
CA LEU A 94 -8.15 4.11 8.51
C LEU A 94 -9.23 3.72 7.48
N PHE A 95 -10.47 4.17 7.70
CA PHE A 95 -11.58 3.94 6.79
C PHE A 95 -11.41 4.70 5.46
N ILE A 96 -11.03 5.98 5.50
CA ILE A 96 -10.77 6.80 4.30
C ILE A 96 -9.62 6.19 3.49
N GLN A 97 -8.54 5.78 4.14
CA GLN A 97 -7.44 5.08 3.46
C GLN A 97 -7.91 3.79 2.78
N GLY A 98 -8.76 3.00 3.46
CA GLY A 98 -9.37 1.80 2.89
C GLY A 98 -10.25 2.07 1.66
N VAL A 99 -11.03 3.16 1.66
CA VAL A 99 -11.85 3.61 0.51
C VAL A 99 -10.98 4.04 -0.67
N LEU A 100 -9.92 4.81 -0.41
CA LEU A 100 -9.00 5.25 -1.45
C LEU A 100 -8.22 4.07 -2.07
N ASP A 101 -7.83 3.09 -1.27
CA ASP A 101 -7.21 1.85 -1.74
C ASP A 101 -8.18 1.00 -2.59
N TYR A 102 -9.47 0.98 -2.22
CA TYR A 102 -10.52 0.27 -2.97
C TYR A 102 -10.80 0.92 -4.34
N ASN A 103 -10.85 2.25 -4.43
CA ASN A 103 -11.15 2.97 -5.67
C ASN A 103 -9.98 2.97 -6.69
N LYS A 104 -8.77 2.60 -6.24
CA LYS A 104 -7.59 2.43 -7.10
C LYS A 104 -7.38 0.98 -7.55
N SER A 105 -8.17 0.04 -7.05
CA SER A 105 -8.23 -1.36 -7.50
C SER A 105 -9.33 -1.54 -8.52
#